data_AF-A0A1G3BC67-F1
#
_entry.id   AF-A0A1G3BC67-F1
#
_cell.length_a   1.000
_cell.length_b   1.000
_cell.length_c   1.000
_cell.angle_alpha   90.00
_cell.angle_beta   90.00
_cell.angle_gamma   90.00
#
_symmetry.space_group_name_H-M   'P 1'
#
loop_
_entity.id
_entity.type
_entity.pdbx_description
1 polymer ?
#
loop_
_entity_poly.entity_id
_entity_poly.type
_entity_poly.pdbx_seq_one_letter_code
_entity_poly.pdbx_strand_id
1 'polypeptide(L)'
;MQDFAITVGAVCQRLNHLFRMTPILVEMLTPSSDKLSGGTETLDSKEIAILCARIADAKKAEDILILDVRRLTFITDFFVICNGSNKRQLQSIASEIELKLHSHGIHGVGIEGYSDGRWILMDYGDVVIH
;
A
#
# COMPACT_ATOMS: atom_id res chain seq x y z
N MET A 1 -16.45 -10.60 17.25
CA MET A 1 -15.79 -10.49 15.94
C MET A 1 -15.84 -9.03 15.49
N GLN A 2 -15.30 -8.14 16.32
CA GLN A 2 -15.46 -6.67 16.27
C GLN A 2 -14.17 -6.00 16.77
N ASP A 3 -12.97 -6.40 16.32
CA ASP A 3 -11.72 -5.92 16.96
C ASP A 3 -10.59 -5.59 15.98
N PHE A 4 -10.89 -5.12 14.77
CA PHE A 4 -9.85 -4.74 13.80
C PHE A 4 -9.83 -3.25 13.42
N ALA A 5 -11.00 -2.59 13.44
CA ALA A 5 -11.11 -1.17 13.09
C ALA A 5 -10.48 -0.22 14.13
N ILE A 6 -10.20 -0.67 15.35
CA ILE A 6 -9.68 0.18 16.43
C ILE A 6 -8.14 0.22 16.44
N THR A 7 -7.46 -0.80 15.92
CA THR A 7 -5.99 -0.90 16.05
C THR A 7 -5.24 -0.08 15.00
N VAL A 8 -5.78 0.05 13.76
CA VAL A 8 -5.13 0.86 12.71
C VAL A 8 -5.33 2.36 12.94
N GLY A 9 -6.50 2.77 13.46
CA GLY A 9 -6.79 4.17 13.80
C GLY A 9 -5.92 4.71 14.95
N ALA A 10 -5.59 3.88 15.93
CA ALA A 10 -4.75 4.28 17.07
C ALA A 10 -3.27 4.43 16.70
N VAL A 11 -2.77 3.71 15.69
CA VAL A 11 -1.38 3.84 15.21
C VAL A 11 -1.22 5.11 14.36
N CYS A 12 -2.25 5.48 13.58
CA CYS A 12 -2.20 6.69 12.74
C CYS A 12 -2.32 8.00 13.57
N GLN A 13 -3.09 8.02 14.67
CA GLN A 13 -3.23 9.22 15.52
C GLN A 13 -2.05 9.48 16.49
N ARG A 14 -1.12 8.54 16.69
CA ARG A 14 -0.02 8.68 17.67
C ARG A 14 1.37 8.93 17.09
N LEU A 15 1.48 9.13 15.78
CA LEU A 15 2.75 9.34 15.09
C LEU A 15 2.91 10.73 14.45
N ASN A 16 2.08 11.71 14.83
CA ASN A 16 2.15 13.08 14.31
C ASN A 16 3.33 13.93 14.87
N HIS A 17 4.29 13.33 15.59
CA HIS A 17 5.39 14.07 16.24
C HIS A 17 6.80 13.47 16.05
N LEU A 18 6.98 12.37 15.31
CA LEU A 18 8.30 11.73 15.19
C LEU A 18 8.99 11.85 13.82
N PHE A 19 8.33 12.30 12.76
CA PHE A 19 8.94 12.41 11.43
C PHE A 19 9.35 13.85 11.11
N ARG A 20 10.33 14.37 11.85
CA ARG A 20 11.08 15.55 11.42
C ARG A 20 12.41 15.07 10.84
N MET A 21 12.53 15.24 9.52
CA MET A 21 13.78 15.26 8.72
C MET A 21 14.61 13.98 8.64
N THR A 22 14.61 13.36 7.45
CA THR A 22 15.82 13.28 6.58
C THR A 22 15.42 12.86 5.15
N PRO A 23 16.09 13.38 4.12
CA PRO A 23 15.86 13.00 2.73
C PRO A 23 16.64 11.72 2.38
N ILE A 24 16.03 10.87 1.56
CA ILE A 24 16.67 9.94 0.61
C ILE A 24 17.81 9.09 1.19
N LEU A 25 17.49 7.85 1.58
CA LEU A 25 18.42 6.74 1.37
C LEU A 25 17.63 5.52 0.87
N VAL A 26 17.72 5.30 -0.43
CA VAL A 26 17.37 4.03 -1.07
C VAL A 26 18.46 3.05 -0.65
N GLU A 27 18.26 2.37 0.48
CA GLU A 27 19.18 1.29 0.86
C GLU A 27 18.77 0.01 0.13
N MET A 28 19.73 -0.50 -0.64
CA MET A 28 19.79 -1.81 -1.25
C MET A 28 18.97 -2.88 -0.52
N LEU A 29 17.90 -3.35 -1.15
CA LEU A 29 17.37 -4.68 -0.85
C LEU A 29 17.52 -5.54 -2.09
N THR A 30 18.71 -6.13 -2.19
CA THR A 30 18.90 -7.41 -2.87
C THR A 30 17.80 -8.39 -2.45
N PRO A 31 17.28 -9.23 -3.36
CA PRO A 31 16.29 -10.23 -3.01
C PRO A 31 16.96 -11.28 -2.12
N SER A 32 16.71 -11.24 -0.82
CA SER A 32 17.00 -12.35 0.06
C SER A 32 15.94 -13.42 -0.17
N SER A 33 16.34 -14.46 -0.90
CA SER A 33 15.60 -15.67 -1.19
C SER A 33 15.29 -16.48 0.08
N ASP A 34 14.00 -16.64 0.39
CA ASP A 34 13.42 -17.84 1.01
C ASP A 34 11.89 -17.74 0.74
N LYS A 35 11.26 -18.50 -0.16
CA LYS A 35 10.93 -19.94 -0.08
C LYS A 35 10.73 -20.54 -1.49
N LEU A 36 11.13 -21.80 -1.67
CA LEU A 36 10.67 -22.64 -2.79
C LEU A 36 9.23 -23.13 -2.54
N SER A 37 8.30 -22.83 -3.46
CA SER A 37 7.16 -23.71 -3.76
C SER A 37 6.64 -23.42 -5.16
N GLY A 38 6.57 -24.46 -6.00
CA GLY A 38 6.35 -24.32 -7.44
C GLY A 38 4.94 -23.93 -7.88
N GLY A 39 4.87 -23.44 -9.11
CA GLY A 39 3.76 -23.75 -10.03
C GLY A 39 2.45 -23.00 -9.84
N THR A 40 2.45 -21.72 -9.48
CA THR A 40 1.43 -20.73 -9.86
C THR A 40 2.10 -19.35 -9.73
N GLU A 41 2.19 -18.56 -10.79
CA GLU A 41 2.77 -17.21 -10.72
C GLU A 41 1.87 -16.31 -9.87
N THR A 42 2.13 -16.30 -8.57
CA THR A 42 1.47 -15.45 -7.58
C THR A 42 2.46 -14.36 -7.22
N LEU A 43 2.07 -13.10 -7.38
CA LEU A 43 2.93 -11.97 -7.03
C LEU A 43 3.17 -11.96 -5.52
N ASP A 44 4.42 -11.80 -5.11
CA ASP A 44 4.80 -11.63 -3.71
C ASP A 44 4.27 -10.29 -3.14
N SER A 45 4.06 -10.19 -1.83
CA SER A 45 3.54 -8.97 -1.19
C SER A 45 4.42 -7.74 -1.48
N LYS A 46 5.73 -7.94 -1.58
CA LYS A 46 6.68 -6.90 -2.00
C LYS A 46 6.47 -6.48 -3.46
N GLU A 47 6.22 -7.42 -4.36
CA GLU A 47 5.98 -7.15 -5.77
C GLU A 47 4.67 -6.40 -5.98
N ILE A 48 3.64 -6.76 -5.22
CA ILE A 48 2.35 -6.04 -5.18
C ILE A 48 2.57 -4.59 -4.73
N ALA A 49 3.31 -4.37 -3.65
CA ALA A 49 3.59 -3.02 -3.16
C ALA A 49 4.35 -2.17 -4.19
N ILE A 50 5.37 -2.75 -4.85
CA ILE A 50 6.12 -2.08 -5.92
C ILE A 50 5.22 -1.79 -7.12
N LEU A 51 4.35 -2.72 -7.52
CA LEU A 51 3.39 -2.51 -8.61
C LEU A 51 2.45 -1.34 -8.30
N CYS A 52 1.91 -1.28 -7.09
CA CYS A 52 1.04 -0.17 -6.66
C CYS A 52 1.77 1.17 -6.72
N ALA A 53 3.00 1.25 -6.19
CA ALA A 53 3.81 2.45 -6.24
C ALA A 53 4.11 2.90 -7.68
N ARG A 54 4.40 1.95 -8.59
CA ARG A 54 4.63 2.25 -10.02
C ARG A 54 3.36 2.75 -10.72
N ILE A 55 2.19 2.23 -10.35
CA ILE A 55 0.91 2.70 -10.88
C ILE A 55 0.62 4.12 -10.38
N ALA A 56 0.85 4.38 -9.09
CA ALA A 56 0.72 5.71 -8.51
C ALA A 56 1.66 6.73 -9.21
N ASP A 57 2.93 6.34 -9.43
CA ASP A 57 3.92 7.15 -10.16
C ASP A 57 3.48 7.42 -11.62
N ALA A 58 2.98 6.41 -12.33
CA ALA A 58 2.46 6.57 -13.70
C ALA A 58 1.26 7.52 -13.76
N LYS A 59 0.49 7.63 -12.68
CA LYS A 59 -0.61 8.60 -12.51
C LYS A 59 -0.16 9.93 -11.91
N LYS A 60 1.16 10.16 -11.79
CA LYS A 60 1.80 11.37 -11.26
C LYS A 60 1.42 11.66 -9.80
N ALA A 61 1.28 10.62 -8.98
CA ALA A 61 1.14 10.79 -7.55
C ALA A 61 2.44 11.37 -6.94
N GLU A 62 2.29 12.12 -5.86
CA GLU A 62 3.39 12.72 -5.11
C GLU A 62 3.66 11.91 -3.83
N ASP A 63 4.82 12.11 -3.20
CA ASP A 63 5.15 11.53 -1.89
C ASP A 63 4.93 10.01 -1.77
N ILE A 64 5.28 9.26 -2.83
CA ILE A 64 5.11 7.81 -2.86
C ILE A 64 6.11 7.14 -1.93
N LEU A 65 5.61 6.40 -0.94
CA LEU A 65 6.41 5.71 0.08
C LEU A 65 5.92 4.28 0.24
N ILE A 66 6.86 3.33 0.28
CA ILE A 66 6.60 1.94 0.67
C ILE A 66 7.21 1.73 2.06
N LEU A 67 6.39 1.33 3.01
CA LEU A 67 6.77 1.01 4.38
C LEU A 67 6.73 -0.51 4.59
N ASP A 68 7.85 -1.09 5.00
CA ASP A 68 7.89 -2.47 5.50
C ASP A 68 7.46 -2.49 6.96
N VAL A 69 6.26 -3.00 7.22
CA VAL A 69 5.63 -3.04 8.55
C VAL A 69 5.58 -4.44 9.15
N ARG A 70 6.21 -5.44 8.52
CA ARG A 70 6.26 -6.84 8.99
C ARG A 70 6.79 -7.01 10.41
N ARG A 71 7.61 -6.06 10.86
CA ARG A 71 8.18 -6.05 12.22
C ARG A 71 7.26 -5.39 13.25
N LEU A 72 6.18 -4.74 12.80
CA LEU A 72 5.25 -3.98 13.61
C LEU A 72 3.88 -4.66 13.70
N THR A 73 3.46 -5.39 12.67
CA THR A 73 2.17 -6.08 12.59
C THR A 73 2.32 -7.40 11.84
N PHE A 74 1.44 -8.36 12.16
CA PHE A 74 1.37 -9.69 11.51
C PHE A 74 0.32 -9.79 10.41
N ILE A 75 -0.43 -8.71 10.22
CA ILE A 75 -1.63 -8.70 9.38
C ILE A 75 -1.29 -8.23 7.96
N THR A 76 -0.39 -7.26 7.87
CA THR A 76 -0.03 -6.58 6.63
C THR A 76 1.48 -6.51 6.58
N ASP A 77 2.06 -6.79 5.42
CA ASP A 77 3.50 -6.75 5.23
C ASP A 77 3.97 -5.35 4.82
N PHE A 78 3.24 -4.73 3.89
CA PHE A 78 3.61 -3.44 3.31
C PHE A 78 2.49 -2.41 3.34
N PHE A 79 2.86 -1.17 3.65
CA PHE A 79 2.01 0.00 3.45
C PHE A 79 2.55 0.83 2.29
N VAL A 80 1.71 1.12 1.30
CA VAL A 80 2.01 2.05 0.22
C VAL A 80 1.25 3.34 0.49
N ILE A 81 1.96 4.45 0.62
CA ILE A 81 1.38 5.77 0.85
C ILE A 81 1.66 6.63 -0.38
N CYS A 82 0.67 7.36 -0.88
CA CYS A 82 0.87 8.36 -1.93
C CYS A 82 -0.11 9.52 -1.81
N ASN A 83 0.25 10.66 -2.41
CA ASN A 83 -0.59 11.85 -2.44
C ASN A 83 -1.13 12.12 -3.85
N GLY A 84 -2.40 12.49 -3.95
CA GLY A 84 -3.04 12.94 -5.17
C GLY A 84 -3.41 14.42 -5.08
N SER A 85 -3.14 15.19 -6.13
CA SER A 85 -3.41 16.63 -6.20
C SER A 85 -4.89 16.99 -6.13
N ASN A 86 -5.79 16.07 -6.48
CA ASN A 86 -7.23 16.29 -6.43
C ASN A 86 -8.02 14.97 -6.42
N LYS A 87 -9.32 15.08 -6.10
CA LYS A 87 -10.26 13.95 -6.05
C LYS A 87 -10.27 13.07 -7.31
N ARG A 88 -10.24 13.68 -8.50
CA ARG A 88 -10.26 12.92 -9.76
C ARG A 88 -8.97 12.12 -9.92
N GLN A 89 -7.83 12.69 -9.54
CA GLN A 89 -6.56 11.97 -9.57
C GLN A 89 -6.53 10.82 -8.56
N LEU A 90 -6.96 11.05 -7.31
CA LEU A 90 -7.06 10.00 -6.28
C LEU A 90 -7.91 8.82 -6.76
N GLN A 91 -9.10 9.10 -7.29
CA GLN A 91 -9.98 8.07 -7.86
C GLN A 91 -9.31 7.35 -9.05
N SER A 92 -8.64 8.09 -9.94
CA SER A 92 -7.93 7.48 -11.07
C SER A 92 -6.74 6.61 -10.65
N ILE A 93 -6.06 6.93 -9.55
CA ILE A 93 -4.99 6.10 -8.99
C ILE A 93 -5.61 4.81 -8.45
N ALA A 94 -6.62 4.94 -7.58
CA ALA A 94 -7.29 3.80 -6.95
C ALA A 94 -7.89 2.84 -7.99
N SER A 95 -8.62 3.35 -8.99
CA SER A 95 -9.20 2.51 -10.05
C SER A 95 -8.16 1.80 -10.90
N GLU A 96 -7.01 2.43 -11.17
CA GLU A 96 -5.94 1.79 -11.94
C GLU A 96 -5.25 0.70 -11.13
N ILE A 97 -5.01 0.93 -9.83
CA ILE A 97 -4.48 -0.08 -8.91
C ILE A 97 -5.44 -1.27 -8.86
N GLU A 98 -6.73 -1.02 -8.66
CA GLU A 98 -7.75 -2.07 -8.62
C GLU A 98 -7.79 -2.87 -9.92
N LEU A 99 -7.82 -2.19 -11.07
CA LEU A 99 -7.85 -2.83 -12.39
C LEU A 99 -6.61 -3.71 -12.62
N LYS A 100 -5.42 -3.21 -12.29
CA LYS A 100 -4.16 -3.92 -12.50
C LYS A 100 -4.02 -5.11 -11.57
N LEU A 101 -4.36 -4.98 -10.30
CA LEU A 101 -4.33 -6.10 -9.35
C LEU A 101 -5.38 -7.15 -9.73
N HIS A 102 -6.58 -6.74 -10.13
CA HIS A 102 -7.60 -7.65 -10.63
C HIS A 102 -7.13 -8.43 -11.86
N SER A 103 -6.36 -7.81 -12.78
CA SER A 103 -5.80 -8.54 -13.94
C SER A 103 -4.76 -9.61 -13.57
N HIS A 104 -4.19 -9.55 -12.37
CA HIS A 104 -3.29 -10.57 -11.81
C HIS A 104 -4.03 -11.56 -10.89
N GLY A 105 -5.38 -11.51 -10.85
CA GLY A 105 -6.19 -12.37 -9.98
C GLY A 105 -6.15 -11.98 -8.50
N ILE A 106 -5.65 -10.78 -8.19
CA ILE A 106 -5.56 -10.26 -6.82
C ILE A 106 -6.78 -9.39 -6.56
N HIS A 107 -7.58 -9.79 -5.57
CA HIS A 107 -8.80 -9.10 -5.19
C HIS A 107 -8.63 -8.39 -3.85
N GLY A 108 -9.13 -7.16 -3.76
CA GLY A 108 -9.11 -6.39 -2.52
C GLY A 108 -10.14 -6.93 -1.52
N VAL A 109 -9.81 -6.80 -0.23
CA VAL A 109 -10.72 -7.01 0.89
C VAL A 109 -11.78 -5.90 0.92
N GLY A 110 -11.37 -4.66 0.66
CA GLY A 110 -12.27 -3.52 0.61
C GLY A 110 -11.59 -2.22 0.16
N ILE A 111 -12.42 -1.28 -0.29
CA ILE A 111 -12.01 0.08 -0.64
C ILE A 111 -12.89 1.06 0.16
N GLU A 112 -12.24 1.94 0.92
CA GLU A 112 -12.91 2.98 1.71
C GLU A 112 -12.58 4.38 1.19
N GLY A 113 -13.45 5.36 1.44
CA GLY A 113 -13.20 6.77 1.11
C GLY A 113 -13.28 7.15 -0.37
N TYR A 114 -13.45 6.18 -1.29
CA TYR A 114 -13.45 6.39 -2.75
C TYR A 114 -14.45 7.46 -3.22
N SER A 115 -15.67 7.47 -2.69
CA SER A 115 -16.72 8.43 -3.05
C SER A 115 -16.43 9.84 -2.53
N ASP A 116 -15.81 9.97 -1.37
CA ASP A 116 -15.46 11.24 -0.74
C ASP A 116 -14.29 11.90 -1.45
N GLY A 117 -13.27 11.11 -1.83
CA GLY A 117 -12.11 11.55 -2.60
C GLY A 117 -11.21 12.54 -1.87
N ARG A 118 -11.26 12.52 -0.53
CA ARG A 118 -10.31 13.21 0.36
C ARG A 118 -9.20 12.29 0.85
N TRP A 119 -9.50 11.01 0.95
CA TRP A 119 -8.61 9.92 1.31
C TRP A 119 -9.19 8.66 0.68
N ILE A 120 -8.34 7.72 0.30
CA ILE A 120 -8.75 6.39 -0.15
C ILE A 120 -7.92 5.39 0.64
N LEU A 121 -8.54 4.28 1.04
CA LEU A 121 -7.83 3.16 1.64
C LEU A 121 -8.20 1.92 0.85
N MET A 122 -7.20 1.20 0.35
CA MET A 122 -7.38 -0.06 -0.36
C MET A 122 -6.66 -1.17 0.39
N ASP A 123 -7.43 -2.14 0.87
CA ASP A 123 -6.91 -3.26 1.65
C ASP A 123 -6.83 -4.52 0.77
N TYR A 124 -5.64 -5.10 0.65
CA TYR A 124 -5.38 -6.37 -0.04
C TYR A 124 -4.82 -7.44 0.91
N GLY A 125 -4.98 -7.27 2.24
CA GLY A 125 -4.43 -8.14 3.28
C GLY A 125 -2.95 -7.86 3.51
N ASP A 126 -2.09 -8.46 2.67
CA ASP A 126 -0.63 -8.37 2.79
C ASP A 126 -0.10 -6.97 2.41
N VAL A 127 -0.87 -6.22 1.63
CA VAL A 127 -0.55 -4.85 1.22
C VAL A 127 -1.74 -3.93 1.46
N VAL A 128 -1.48 -2.77 2.07
CA VAL A 128 -2.46 -1.70 2.23
C VAL A 128 -1.97 -0.47 1.49
N ILE A 129 -2.86 0.15 0.70
CA ILE A 129 -2.57 1.38 -0.06
C ILE A 129 -3.38 2.53 0.52
N HIS A 130 -2.72 3.67 0.75
CA HIS A 130 -3.30 4.90 1.26
C HIS A 130 -2.97 6.10 0.36
#